data_AF-A0A4R5LPX1-F1
#
_entry.id   AF-A0A4R5LPX1-F1
#
_cell.length_a   1.000
_cell.length_b   1.000
_cell.length_c   1.000
_cell.angle_alpha   90.00
_cell.angle_beta   90.00
_cell.angle_gamma   90.00
#
_symmetry.space_group_name_H-M   'P 1'
#
loop_
_entity.id
_entity.type
_entity.pdbx_description
1 polymer ?
#
loop_
_entity_poly.entity_id
_entity_poly.type
_entity_poly.pdbx_seq_one_letter_code
_entity_poly.pdbx_strand_id
1 'polypeptide(L)' 'MRIGRIVLVLTMGCAGTGGVVAQQASLEHCQKLKDGIARYDELRRNGGGGSQMDGWKRSRRKLDTEFRKLGCKYYRGRLE' A
#
# COMPACT_ATOMS: atom_id res chain seq x y z
N MET A 1 30.01 55.20 -4.89
CA MET A 1 29.00 54.30 -4.27
C MET A 1 27.67 54.47 -5.00
N ARG A 2 27.17 53.43 -5.68
CA ARG A 2 25.75 53.17 -5.96
C ARG A 2 25.64 51.75 -6.49
N ILE A 3 25.31 50.85 -5.57
CA ILE A 3 25.00 49.45 -5.78
C ILE A 3 23.52 49.37 -6.18
N GLY A 4 23.19 48.51 -7.15
CA GLY A 4 21.82 48.06 -7.41
C GLY A 4 21.49 48.10 -8.90
N ARG A 5 20.97 47.04 -9.54
CA ARG A 5 20.22 45.88 -9.05
C ARG A 5 20.63 44.68 -9.91
N ILE A 6 21.30 43.68 -9.32
CA ILE A 6 21.46 42.37 -9.95
C ILE A 6 20.14 41.63 -9.70
N VAL A 7 19.35 41.46 -10.76
CA VAL A 7 18.15 40.62 -10.73
C VAL A 7 18.63 39.18 -10.80
N LEU A 8 18.77 38.54 -9.63
CA LEU A 8 19.06 37.13 -9.49
C LEU A 8 17.77 36.35 -9.80
N VAL A 9 17.58 35.94 -11.06
CA VAL A 9 16.52 35.00 -11.44
C VAL A 9 16.98 33.61 -11.01
N LEU A 10 16.55 33.18 -9.83
CA LEU A 10 16.75 31.83 -9.32
C LEU A 10 15.73 30.90 -10.02
N THR A 11 16.11 30.35 -11.18
CA THR A 11 15.32 29.32 -11.86
C THR A 11 15.31 28.05 -11.02
N MET A 12 14.13 27.77 -10.50
CA MET A 12 13.76 26.57 -9.75
C MET A 12 13.86 25.33 -10.64
N GLY A 13 14.87 24.50 -10.40
CA GLY A 13 15.01 23.16 -10.98
C GLY A 13 14.87 22.10 -9.90
N CYS A 14 13.64 21.77 -9.51
CA CYS A 14 13.38 20.57 -8.72
C CYS A 14 13.51 19.33 -9.61
N ALA A 15 14.73 18.87 -9.88
CA ALA A 15 14.99 17.55 -10.44
C ALA A 15 14.97 16.51 -9.29
N GLY A 16 13.81 16.33 -8.68
CA GLY A 16 13.56 15.21 -7.80
C GLY A 16 13.18 14.00 -8.65
N THR A 17 14.15 13.25 -9.19
CA THR A 17 13.89 11.86 -9.61
C THR A 17 13.80 10.99 -8.36
N GLY A 18 12.80 11.27 -7.54
CA GLY A 18 12.28 10.31 -6.58
C GLY A 18 11.56 9.25 -7.38
N GLY A 19 12.32 8.32 -7.96
CA GLY A 19 11.77 7.03 -8.33
C GLY A 19 11.17 6.47 -7.05
N VAL A 20 9.86 6.60 -6.92
CA VAL A 20 9.09 5.84 -5.95
C VAL A 20 9.29 4.40 -6.40
N VAL A 21 10.33 3.77 -5.89
CA VAL A 21 10.47 2.31 -5.89
C VAL A 21 9.40 1.86 -4.90
N ALA A 22 8.14 1.95 -5.33
CA ALA A 22 7.09 1.12 -4.77
C ALA A 22 7.70 -0.27 -4.88
N GLN A 23 8.04 -0.88 -3.75
CA GLN A 23 8.43 -2.28 -3.73
C GLN A 23 7.25 -3.01 -4.37
N GLN A 24 7.32 -3.27 -5.67
CA GLN A 24 6.31 -4.00 -6.39
C GLN A 24 6.34 -5.38 -5.75
N ALA A 25 5.36 -5.65 -4.90
CA ALA A 25 5.21 -7.00 -4.38
C ALA A 25 5.09 -7.95 -5.56
N SER A 26 5.73 -9.11 -5.45
CA SER A 26 5.54 -10.16 -6.44
C SER A 26 4.07 -10.54 -6.50
N LEU A 27 3.63 -11.01 -7.68
CA LEU A 27 2.28 -11.54 -7.86
C LEU A 27 1.94 -12.57 -6.77
N GLU A 28 2.89 -13.47 -6.49
CA GLU A 28 2.78 -14.50 -5.46
C GLU A 28 2.54 -13.90 -4.06
N HIS A 29 3.26 -12.84 -3.70
CA HIS A 29 3.06 -12.18 -2.41
C HIS A 29 1.66 -11.56 -2.31
N CYS A 30 1.20 -10.90 -3.38
CA CYS A 30 -0.16 -10.37 -3.44
C CYS A 30 -1.23 -11.48 -3.37
N GLN A 31 -0.98 -12.64 -3.96
CA GLN A 31 -1.87 -13.81 -3.87
C GLN A 31 -1.97 -14.30 -2.42
N LYS A 32 -0.84 -14.49 -1.73
CA LYS A 32 -0.82 -14.91 -0.32
C LYS A 32 -1.62 -13.95 0.59
N LEU A 33 -1.48 -12.65 0.36
CA LEU A 33 -2.24 -11.64 1.10
C LEU A 33 -3.75 -11.74 0.80
N LYS A 34 -4.12 -11.90 -0.48
CA LYS A 34 -5.52 -12.10 -0.91
C LYS A 34 -6.13 -13.35 -0.26
N ASP A 35 -5.42 -14.47 -0.29
CA ASP A 35 -5.86 -15.74 0.28
C ASP A 35 -6.06 -15.64 1.80
N GLY A 36 -5.13 -14.96 2.49
CA GLY A 36 -5.27 -14.70 3.92
C GLY A 36 -6.47 -13.84 4.26
N ILE A 37 -6.77 -12.81 3.46
CA ILE A 37 -7.99 -11.99 3.60
C ILE A 37 -9.23 -12.86 3.39
N ALA A 38 -9.26 -13.66 2.32
CA ALA A 38 -10.38 -14.55 1.99
C ALA A 38 -10.64 -15.57 3.11
N ARG A 39 -9.58 -16.16 3.68
CA ARG A 39 -9.69 -17.08 4.83
C ARG A 39 -10.35 -16.43 6.03
N TYR A 40 -9.98 -15.21 6.40
CA TYR A 40 -10.63 -14.52 7.53
C TYR A 40 -12.06 -14.08 7.21
N ASP A 41 -12.36 -13.75 5.95
CA ASP A 41 -13.72 -13.48 5.52
C ASP A 41 -14.58 -14.75 5.60
N GLU A 42 -14.04 -15.92 5.25
CA GLU A 42 -14.70 -17.22 5.40
C GLU A 42 -14.95 -17.58 6.87
N LEU A 43 -13.92 -17.50 7.72
CA LEU A 43 -14.06 -17.73 9.17
C LEU A 43 -15.16 -16.85 9.77
N ARG A 44 -15.22 -15.57 9.38
CA ARG A 44 -16.26 -14.64 9.84
C ARG A 44 -17.66 -15.04 9.34
N ARG A 45 -17.79 -15.55 8.11
CA ARG A 45 -19.07 -16.04 7.57
C ARG A 45 -19.56 -17.30 8.30
N ASN A 46 -18.64 -18.18 8.66
CA ASN A 46 -18.94 -19.42 9.38
C ASN A 46 -19.26 -19.18 10.87
N GLY A 47 -18.98 -17.98 11.37
CA GLY A 47 -19.25 -17.59 12.75
C GLY A 47 -18.20 -18.12 13.73
N GLY A 48 -18.19 -17.55 14.93
CA GLY A 48 -17.29 -17.91 16.01
C GLY A 48 -17.62 -17.12 17.27
N GLY A 49 -16.91 -17.39 18.37
CA GLY A 49 -17.05 -16.58 19.57
C GLY A 49 -16.64 -15.13 19.32
N GLY A 50 -17.24 -14.17 20.03
CA GLY A 50 -16.98 -12.74 19.81
C GLY A 50 -15.49 -12.37 19.84
N SER A 51 -14.73 -12.95 20.77
CA SER A 51 -13.26 -12.76 20.85
C SER A 51 -12.52 -13.29 19.61
N GLN A 52 -12.95 -14.42 19.05
CA GLN A 52 -12.38 -14.98 17.82
C GLN A 52 -12.68 -14.06 16.63
N MET A 53 -13.94 -13.60 16.51
CA MET A 53 -14.36 -12.69 15.44
C MET A 53 -13.58 -11.37 15.47
N ASP A 54 -13.35 -10.82 16.67
CA ASP A 54 -12.51 -9.64 16.85
C ASP A 54 -11.05 -9.89 16.48
N GLY A 55 -10.52 -11.06 16.82
CA GLY A 55 -9.19 -11.51 16.39
C GLY A 55 -9.07 -11.55 14.86
N TRP A 56 -10.00 -12.22 14.19
CA TRP A 56 -10.02 -12.33 12.72
C TRP A 56 -10.15 -10.96 12.06
N LYS A 57 -11.00 -10.08 12.58
CA LYS A 57 -11.17 -8.70 12.09
C LYS A 57 -9.85 -7.93 12.15
N ARG A 58 -9.09 -8.04 13.24
CA ARG A 58 -7.78 -7.39 13.37
C ARG A 58 -6.76 -7.99 12.39
N SER A 59 -6.68 -9.32 12.29
CA SER A 59 -5.76 -9.98 11.36
C SER A 59 -6.05 -9.67 9.90
N ARG A 60 -7.32 -9.73 9.49
CA ARG A 60 -7.77 -9.34 8.14
C ARG A 60 -7.39 -7.89 7.82
N ARG A 61 -7.56 -6.96 8.75
CA ARG A 61 -7.19 -5.54 8.57
C ARG A 61 -5.69 -5.34 8.36
N LYS A 62 -4.84 -6.14 9.03
CA LYS A 62 -3.39 -6.09 8.82
C LYS A 62 -3.03 -6.52 7.40
N LEU A 63 -3.55 -7.66 6.95
CA LEU A 63 -3.34 -8.16 5.59
C LEU A 63 -3.86 -7.19 4.53
N ASP A 64 -5.05 -6.64 4.72
CA ASP A 64 -5.66 -5.66 3.82
C ASP A 64 -4.85 -4.35 3.74
N THR A 65 -4.28 -3.90 4.87
CA THR A 65 -3.37 -2.75 4.89
C THR A 65 -2.11 -3.03 4.09
N GLU A 66 -1.50 -4.20 4.28
CA GLU A 66 -0.30 -4.61 3.55
C GLU A 66 -0.55 -4.78 2.05
N PHE A 67 -1.67 -5.43 1.69
CA PHE A 67 -2.13 -5.56 0.30
C PHE A 67 -2.25 -4.20 -0.39
N ARG A 68 -2.79 -3.19 0.31
CA ARG A 68 -2.89 -1.82 -0.22
C ARG A 68 -1.53 -1.13 -0.30
N LYS A 69 -0.71 -1.25 0.75
CA LYS A 69 0.63 -0.65 0.83
C LYS A 69 1.53 -1.13 -0.32
N LEU A 70 1.44 -2.42 -0.66
CA LEU A 70 2.20 -3.05 -1.72
C LEU A 70 1.62 -2.84 -3.12
N GLY A 71 0.50 -2.11 -3.24
CA GLY A 71 -0.13 -1.84 -4.54
C GLY A 71 -0.75 -3.09 -5.18
N CYS A 72 -1.11 -4.11 -4.41
CA CYS A 72 -1.63 -5.37 -4.95
C CYS A 72 -2.92 -5.21 -5.77
N LYS A 73 -3.62 -4.08 -5.62
CA LYS A 73 -4.75 -3.67 -6.47
C LYS A 73 -4.41 -3.65 -7.97
N TYR A 74 -3.16 -3.40 -8.35
CA TYR A 74 -2.72 -3.38 -9.75
C TYR A 74 -2.59 -4.78 -10.36
N TYR A 75 -2.55 -5.83 -9.53
CA TYR A 75 -2.50 -7.22 -9.97
C TYR A 75 -3.89 -7.87 -10.06
N ARG A 76 -4.99 -7.14 -9.84
CA ARG A 76 -6.35 -7.70 -9.71
C ARG A 76 -6.76 -8.66 -10.85
N GLY A 77 -6.36 -8.39 -12.09
CA GLY A 77 -6.65 -9.27 -13.24
C GLY A 77 -5.77 -10.53 -13.35
N ARG A 78 -4.78 -10.68 -12.47
CA ARG A 78 -3.84 -11.80 -12.38
C ARG A 78 -3.92 -12.55 -11.04
N LEU A 79 -4.73 -12.07 -10.10
CA LEU A 79 -4.96 -12.73 -8.83
C LEU A 79 -6.16 -13.66 -8.97
N GLU A 80 -5.99 -14.92 -8.60
CA GLU A 80 -7.02 -15.98 -8.63
C GLU A 80 -8.00 -15.82 -7.47
#